data_AF-A0A3C2DVG6-F1
#
_entry.id   AF-A0A3C2DVG6-F1
#
_cell.length_a   1.000
_cell.length_b   1.000
_cell.length_c   1.000
_cell.angle_alpha   90.00
_cell.angle_beta   90.00
_cell.angle_gamma   90.00
#
_symmetry.space_group_name_H-M   'P 1'
#
loop_
_entity.id
_entity.type
_entity.pdbx_description
1 polymer ?
#
loop_
_entity_poly.entity_id
_entity_poly.type
_entity_poly.pdbx_seq_one_letter_code
_entity_poly.pdbx_strand_id
1 'polypeptide(L)'
;MIFGTDLALERREITNSGKNDGVTVTKRNTQSASVTEIEITSDVGAEKLGKPVGRYVTVELPPFSSEFDDTDSRMFAVRDEIKKLLPKNTSGVLVVGLGNSDITPDALGPKTAKDIFSTRHITKSLAEEIGLPSLLPVSSAVPGVLGQTGIESA
;
A
#
# COMPACT_ATOMS: atom_id res chain seq x y z
N MET A 1 -13.61 -14.82 -19.54
CA MET A 1 -12.24 -14.29 -19.45
C MET A 1 -12.38 -12.91 -18.83
N ILE A 2 -11.88 -12.68 -17.62
CA ILE A 2 -11.94 -11.36 -16.98
C ILE A 2 -10.83 -10.53 -17.64
N PHE A 3 -11.21 -9.59 -18.49
CA PHE A 3 -10.29 -8.60 -19.05
C PHE A 3 -10.21 -7.43 -18.06
N GLY A 4 -9.21 -7.46 -17.18
CA GLY A 4 -8.96 -6.42 -16.17
C GLY A 4 -7.93 -6.89 -15.16
N THR A 5 -7.17 -5.96 -14.59
CA THR A 5 -6.33 -6.22 -13.43
C THR A 5 -7.21 -6.50 -12.20
N ASP A 6 -6.60 -7.00 -11.13
CA ASP A 6 -7.33 -7.28 -9.89
C ASP A 6 -7.47 -6.03 -8.99
N LEU A 7 -7.50 -4.82 -9.57
CA LEU A 7 -7.74 -3.59 -8.83
C LEU A 7 -9.24 -3.43 -8.48
N ALA A 8 -9.54 -3.04 -7.24
CA ALA A 8 -10.93 -2.81 -6.81
C ALA A 8 -11.62 -1.71 -7.64
N LEU A 9 -10.85 -0.70 -8.11
CA LEU A 9 -11.33 0.35 -8.99
C LEU A 9 -11.83 -0.18 -10.33
N GLU A 10 -11.02 -1.00 -11.00
CA GLU A 10 -11.37 -1.60 -12.29
C GLU A 10 -12.56 -2.56 -12.16
N ARG A 11 -12.58 -3.38 -11.09
CA ARG A 11 -13.72 -4.26 -10.80
C ARG A 11 -15.02 -3.46 -10.68
N ARG A 12 -14.97 -2.31 -10.02
CA ARG A 12 -16.13 -1.44 -9.82
C ARG A 12 -16.61 -0.83 -11.13
N GLU A 13 -15.70 -0.47 -12.04
CA GLU A 13 -16.05 0.05 -13.37
C GLU A 13 -16.75 -1.01 -14.24
N ILE A 14 -16.33 -2.28 -14.12
CA ILE A 14 -16.96 -3.40 -14.84
C ILE A 14 -18.36 -3.70 -14.27
N THR A 15 -18.50 -3.75 -12.95
CA THR A 15 -19.74 -4.19 -12.29
C THR A 15 -20.76 -3.06 -12.11
N ASN A 16 -20.35 -1.80 -12.34
CA ASN A 16 -21.12 -0.60 -12.03
C ASN A 16 -21.65 -0.57 -10.58
N SER A 17 -20.92 -1.18 -9.64
CA SER A 17 -21.33 -1.26 -8.24
C SER A 17 -21.32 0.11 -7.56
N GLY A 18 -22.30 0.34 -6.70
CA GLY A 18 -22.45 1.58 -5.95
C GLY A 18 -23.02 1.37 -4.55
N LYS A 19 -23.45 2.47 -3.93
CA LYS A 19 -23.83 2.50 -2.50
C LYS A 19 -24.94 1.50 -2.14
N ASN A 20 -25.90 1.31 -3.04
CA ASN A 20 -27.02 0.38 -2.83
C ASN A 20 -26.58 -1.10 -2.81
N ASP A 21 -25.36 -1.39 -3.25
CA ASP A 21 -24.77 -2.72 -3.26
C ASP A 21 -23.82 -2.97 -2.08
N GLY A 22 -23.79 -2.07 -1.09
CA GLY A 22 -22.83 -2.14 0.01
C GLY A 22 -21.40 -1.79 -0.39
N VAL A 23 -21.24 -0.98 -1.45
CA VAL A 23 -19.96 -0.46 -1.94
C VAL A 23 -20.00 1.07 -1.93
N THR A 24 -19.21 1.70 -1.08
CA THR A 24 -19.08 3.17 -1.05
C THR A 24 -17.83 3.58 -1.83
N VAL A 25 -17.94 4.62 -2.65
CA VAL A 25 -16.82 5.16 -3.43
C VAL A 25 -16.64 6.64 -3.10
N THR A 26 -15.44 7.00 -2.66
CA THR A 26 -15.06 8.38 -2.38
C THR A 26 -13.87 8.74 -3.25
N LYS A 27 -14.02 9.74 -4.12
CA LYS A 27 -12.93 10.28 -4.93
C LYS A 27 -12.50 11.63 -4.38
N ARG A 28 -11.19 11.81 -4.20
CA ARG A 28 -10.58 13.08 -3.77
C ARG A 28 -9.37 13.38 -4.64
N ASN A 29 -9.23 14.65 -5.05
CA ASN A 29 -8.03 15.11 -5.73
C ASN A 29 -7.13 15.81 -4.71
N THR A 30 -5.85 15.44 -4.72
CA THR A 30 -4.79 16.16 -4.03
C THR A 30 -4.05 17.03 -5.05
N GLN A 31 -3.05 17.80 -4.61
CA GLN A 31 -2.23 18.60 -5.51
C GLN A 31 -1.48 17.75 -6.56
N SER A 32 -1.17 16.49 -6.23
CA SER A 32 -0.22 15.65 -6.97
C SER A 32 -0.75 14.26 -7.36
N ALA A 33 -1.98 13.92 -6.95
CA ALA A 33 -2.57 12.62 -7.17
C ALA A 33 -4.11 12.66 -7.13
N SER A 34 -4.76 11.76 -7.87
CA SER A 34 -6.16 11.42 -7.65
C SER A 34 -6.23 10.20 -6.74
N VAL A 35 -7.02 10.27 -5.67
CA VAL A 35 -7.21 9.14 -4.75
C VAL A 35 -8.65 8.69 -4.82
N THR A 36 -8.84 7.41 -5.14
CA THR A 36 -10.13 6.75 -5.12
C THR A 36 -10.15 5.71 -3.99
N GLU A 37 -11.08 5.89 -3.07
CA GLU A 37 -11.30 5.00 -1.93
C GLU A 37 -12.60 4.22 -2.14
N ILE A 38 -12.50 2.90 -2.11
CA ILE A 38 -13.62 1.97 -2.22
C ILE A 38 -13.73 1.24 -0.89
N GLU A 39 -14.87 1.37 -0.24
CA GLU A 39 -15.19 0.67 1.00
C GLU A 39 -16.32 -0.33 0.74
N ILE A 40 -16.01 -1.61 0.94
CA ILE A 40 -16.97 -2.70 0.85
C ILE A 40 -17.40 -3.05 2.27
N THR A 41 -18.68 -2.88 2.58
CA THR A 41 -19.20 -3.02 3.96
C THR A 41 -20.12 -4.21 4.16
N SER A 42 -20.38 -5.00 3.11
CA SER A 42 -21.29 -6.15 3.18
C SER A 42 -20.84 -7.30 2.29
N ASP A 43 -21.29 -8.52 2.61
CA ASP A 43 -21.03 -9.72 1.82
C ASP A 43 -21.61 -9.64 0.41
N VAL A 44 -22.78 -8.99 0.25
CA VAL A 44 -23.38 -8.73 -1.07
C VAL A 44 -22.46 -7.86 -1.92
N GLY A 45 -21.87 -6.82 -1.32
CA GLY A 45 -20.90 -5.97 -2.00
C GLY A 45 -19.63 -6.72 -2.35
N ALA A 46 -19.19 -7.62 -1.46
CA ALA A 46 -18.00 -8.43 -1.68
C ALA A 46 -18.18 -9.44 -2.82
N GLU A 47 -19.33 -10.12 -2.87
CA GLU A 47 -19.70 -11.02 -3.96
C GLU A 47 -19.83 -10.25 -5.29
N LYS A 48 -20.55 -9.12 -5.29
CA LYS A 48 -20.79 -8.34 -6.49
C LYS A 48 -19.50 -7.76 -7.08
N LEU A 49 -18.58 -7.28 -6.22
CA LEU A 49 -17.31 -6.72 -6.68
C LEU A 49 -16.24 -7.81 -6.93
N GLY A 50 -16.42 -9.02 -6.39
CA GLY A 50 -15.42 -10.07 -6.41
C GLY A 50 -14.20 -9.73 -5.53
N LYS A 51 -14.41 -8.99 -4.45
CA LYS A 51 -13.37 -8.49 -3.54
C LYS A 51 -13.84 -8.60 -2.09
N PRO A 52 -13.01 -9.11 -1.15
CA PRO A 52 -13.40 -9.21 0.26
C PRO A 52 -13.84 -7.87 0.86
N VAL A 53 -14.69 -7.93 1.89
CA VAL A 53 -15.04 -6.78 2.74
C VAL A 53 -13.76 -6.08 3.22
N GLY A 54 -13.71 -4.76 3.07
CA GLY A 54 -12.51 -4.00 3.37
C GLY A 54 -12.44 -2.65 2.67
N ARG A 55 -11.33 -1.98 2.91
CA ARG A 55 -11.04 -0.64 2.39
C ARG A 55 -9.91 -0.71 1.37
N TYR A 56 -10.20 -0.29 0.15
CA TYR A 56 -9.27 -0.31 -0.97
C TYR A 56 -8.98 1.13 -1.38
N VAL A 57 -7.70 1.50 -1.42
CA VAL A 57 -7.27 2.85 -1.78
C VAL A 57 -6.42 2.76 -3.03
N THR A 58 -6.86 3.42 -4.09
CA THR A 58 -6.10 3.57 -5.33
C THR A 58 -5.57 5.00 -5.40
N VAL A 59 -4.25 5.14 -5.54
CA VAL A 59 -3.58 6.44 -5.70
C VAL A 59 -3.05 6.51 -7.13
N GLU A 60 -3.70 7.33 -7.94
CA GLU A 60 -3.33 7.57 -9.34
C GLU A 60 -2.41 8.79 -9.42
N LEU A 61 -1.17 8.56 -9.84
CA LEU A 61 -0.15 9.59 -9.99
C LEU A 61 -0.07 10.04 -11.47
N PRO A 62 0.27 11.30 -11.73
CA PRO A 62 0.55 11.75 -13.09
C PRO A 62 1.75 11.00 -13.69
N PRO A 63 1.86 10.92 -15.03
CA PRO A 63 2.99 10.29 -15.69
C PRO A 63 4.34 10.82 -15.19
N PHE A 64 5.35 9.96 -15.18
CA PHE A 64 6.73 10.33 -14.86
C PHE A 64 7.40 11.09 -16.02
N SER A 65 6.77 12.15 -16.52
CA SER A 65 7.34 13.03 -17.54
C SER A 65 8.27 14.05 -16.87
N SER A 66 9.53 13.66 -16.73
CA SER A 66 10.73 14.52 -16.53
C SER A 66 10.61 15.71 -15.56
N GLU A 67 10.78 15.42 -14.28
CA GLU A 67 11.80 15.95 -13.36
C GLU A 67 11.41 15.42 -11.96
N PHE A 68 12.29 14.64 -11.35
CA PHE A 68 12.15 14.28 -9.94
C PHE A 68 12.86 15.39 -9.17
N ASP A 69 12.10 16.29 -8.54
CA ASP A 69 12.69 17.09 -7.47
C ASP A 69 12.80 16.23 -6.20
N ASP A 70 13.68 16.61 -5.27
CA ASP A 70 13.83 15.93 -3.97
C ASP A 70 12.57 16.03 -3.10
N THR A 71 11.57 16.83 -3.50
CA THR A 71 10.33 17.11 -2.76
C THR A 71 9.11 16.63 -3.54
N ASP A 72 9.23 15.44 -4.13
CA ASP A 72 8.22 14.93 -5.04
C ASP A 72 6.87 14.80 -4.33
N SER A 73 5.97 15.72 -4.66
CA SER A 73 4.63 15.79 -4.11
C SER A 73 3.82 14.50 -4.27
N ARG A 74 4.19 13.62 -5.21
CA ARG A 74 3.61 12.28 -5.39
C ARG A 74 3.90 11.37 -4.18
N MET A 75 5.10 11.47 -3.60
CA MET A 75 5.48 10.73 -2.39
C MET A 75 4.57 11.09 -1.22
N PHE A 76 4.24 12.37 -1.06
CA PHE A 76 3.36 12.82 0.01
C PHE A 76 1.94 12.29 -0.11
N ALA A 77 1.41 12.18 -1.34
CA ALA A 77 0.09 11.57 -1.55
C ALA A 77 0.07 10.11 -1.06
N VAL A 78 1.06 9.30 -1.44
CA VAL A 78 1.14 7.90 -0.98
C VAL A 78 1.36 7.80 0.53
N ARG A 79 2.28 8.61 1.08
CA ARG A 79 2.56 8.70 2.52
C ARG A 79 1.29 8.97 3.33
N ASP A 80 0.49 9.94 2.90
CA ASP A 80 -0.70 10.37 3.64
C ASP A 80 -1.78 9.31 3.62
N GLU A 81 -1.89 8.54 2.53
CA GLU A 81 -2.81 7.41 2.47
C GLU A 81 -2.33 6.22 3.33
N ILE A 82 -1.04 5.91 3.34
CA ILE A 82 -0.48 4.91 4.27
C ILE A 82 -0.74 5.31 5.72
N LYS A 83 -0.51 6.58 6.08
CA LYS A 83 -0.79 7.09 7.44
C LYS A 83 -2.25 6.90 7.87
N LYS A 84 -3.20 7.09 6.95
CA LYS A 84 -4.64 6.89 7.22
C LYS A 84 -5.01 5.41 7.39
N LEU A 85 -4.22 4.48 6.85
CA LEU A 85 -4.40 3.04 7.00
C LEU A 85 -3.84 2.53 8.33
N LEU A 86 -2.88 3.24 8.93
CA LEU A 86 -2.33 2.88 10.23
C LEU A 86 -3.34 3.14 11.36
N PRO A 87 -3.58 2.16 12.27
CA PRO A 87 -4.36 2.41 13.49
C PRO A 87 -3.75 3.52 14.36
N LYS A 88 -4.59 4.28 15.07
CA LYS A 88 -4.14 5.39 15.94
C LYS A 88 -3.11 4.99 17.01
N ASN A 89 -3.20 3.75 17.49
CA ASN A 89 -2.34 3.21 18.55
C ASN A 89 -1.24 2.29 17.99
N THR A 90 -0.83 2.50 16.74
CA THR A 90 0.25 1.72 16.12
C THR A 90 1.54 1.85 16.95
N SER A 91 2.00 0.73 17.52
CA SER A 91 3.22 0.65 18.32
C SER A 91 4.41 0.06 17.57
N GLY A 92 4.17 -0.44 16.35
CA GLY A 92 5.20 -0.89 15.43
C GLY A 92 4.62 -1.31 14.09
N VAL A 93 5.48 -1.39 13.08
CA VAL A 93 5.10 -1.73 11.70
C VAL A 93 6.05 -2.82 11.19
N LEU A 94 5.49 -3.83 10.52
CA LEU A 94 6.24 -4.76 9.69
C LEU A 94 5.97 -4.41 8.23
N VAL A 95 7.02 -4.05 7.50
CA VAL A 95 6.98 -3.88 6.04
C VAL A 95 7.43 -5.18 5.39
N VAL A 96 6.58 -5.78 4.55
CA VAL A 96 6.91 -7.00 3.81
C VAL A 96 7.00 -6.66 2.33
N GLY A 97 8.19 -6.83 1.75
CA GLY A 97 8.42 -6.66 0.32
C GLY A 97 8.07 -7.93 -0.43
N LEU A 98 6.83 -8.05 -0.92
CA LEU A 98 6.39 -9.18 -1.73
C LEU A 98 6.83 -9.04 -3.18
N GLY A 99 7.21 -10.16 -3.79
CA GLY A 99 7.60 -10.26 -5.20
C GLY A 99 8.93 -10.96 -5.39
N ASN A 100 9.30 -11.17 -6.65
CA ASN A 100 10.53 -11.80 -7.05
C ASN A 100 11.57 -10.77 -7.51
N SER A 101 12.70 -10.67 -6.79
CA SER A 101 13.80 -9.77 -7.15
C SER A 101 14.44 -10.06 -8.52
N ASP A 102 14.30 -11.29 -9.01
CA ASP A 102 14.88 -11.75 -10.28
C ASP A 102 13.99 -11.41 -11.48
N ILE A 103 12.75 -10.97 -11.25
CA ILE A 103 11.78 -10.60 -12.29
C ILE A 103 11.56 -9.08 -12.22
N THR A 104 12.05 -8.34 -13.20
CA THR A 104 12.04 -6.86 -13.20
C THR A 104 10.68 -6.22 -12.84
N PRO A 105 9.53 -6.61 -13.46
CA PRO A 105 8.24 -6.02 -13.11
C PRO A 105 7.72 -6.43 -11.72
N ASP A 106 8.25 -7.50 -11.13
CA ASP A 106 7.83 -8.03 -9.82
C ASP A 106 8.81 -7.69 -8.68
N ALA A 107 9.95 -7.07 -9.03
CA ALA A 107 10.98 -6.69 -8.06
C ALA A 107 10.65 -5.42 -7.26
N LEU A 108 9.48 -4.80 -7.47
CA LEU A 108 9.09 -3.55 -6.80
C LEU A 108 9.07 -3.72 -5.28
N GLY A 109 8.35 -4.71 -4.76
CA GLY A 109 8.25 -4.94 -3.32
C GLY A 109 9.61 -5.20 -2.65
N PRO A 110 10.45 -6.14 -3.15
CA PRO A 110 11.79 -6.38 -2.62
C PRO A 110 12.68 -5.14 -2.64
N LYS A 111 12.65 -4.34 -3.73
CA LYS A 111 13.43 -3.10 -3.83
C LYS A 111 12.94 -2.05 -2.83
N THR A 112 11.63 -1.84 -2.72
CA THR A 112 11.06 -0.89 -1.75
C THR A 112 11.41 -1.30 -0.32
N ALA A 113 11.28 -2.57 0.04
CA ALA A 113 11.57 -3.06 1.39
C ALA A 113 13.05 -2.90 1.80
N LYS A 114 13.97 -2.96 0.83
CA LYS A 114 15.41 -2.74 1.04
C LYS A 114 15.74 -1.30 1.46
N ASP A 115 14.97 -0.33 0.99
CA ASP A 115 15.18 1.09 1.29
C ASP A 115 14.43 1.55 2.57
N ILE A 116 13.74 0.64 3.27
CA ILE A 116 13.07 0.95 4.54
C ILE A 116 14.10 1.11 5.65
N PHE A 117 14.12 2.28 6.27
CA PHE A 117 14.87 2.53 7.49
C PHE A 117 14.27 1.73 8.66
N SER A 118 14.85 0.56 8.91
CA SER A 118 14.41 -0.34 9.99
C SER A 118 14.92 0.16 11.34
N THR A 119 14.02 0.29 12.30
CA THR A 119 14.28 0.95 13.60
C THR A 119 13.91 0.08 14.79
N ARG A 120 13.26 -1.09 14.59
CA ARG A 120 12.81 -1.96 15.69
C ARG A 120 13.93 -2.40 16.63
N HIS A 121 15.16 -2.51 16.13
CA HIS A 121 16.35 -2.89 16.88
C HIS A 121 17.00 -1.71 17.63
N ILE A 122 16.58 -0.47 17.37
CA ILE A 122 17.08 0.74 18.02
C ILE A 122 16.36 0.88 19.37
N THR A 123 17.12 0.93 20.45
CA THR A 123 16.57 1.14 21.80
C THR A 123 16.12 2.59 21.98
N LYS A 124 15.21 2.84 22.92
CA LYS A 124 14.77 4.20 23.25
C LYS A 124 15.93 5.13 23.62
N SER A 125 16.87 4.64 24.43
CA SER A 125 18.05 5.42 24.84
C SER A 125 18.91 5.83 23.66
N LEU A 126 19.16 4.91 22.72
CA LEU A 126 19.95 5.22 21.52
C LEU A 126 19.19 6.19 20.61
N ALA A 127 17.88 6.02 20.47
CA ALA A 127 17.03 6.93 19.69
C ALA A 127 17.04 8.35 20.27
N GLU A 128 17.04 8.50 21.59
CA GLU A 128 17.20 9.79 22.27
C GLU A 128 18.58 10.40 22.02
N GLU A 129 19.66 9.61 22.12
CA GLU A 129 21.04 10.06 21.92
C GLU A 129 21.27 10.60 20.50
N ILE A 130 20.72 9.95 19.48
CA ILE A 130 20.85 10.36 18.07
C ILE A 130 19.83 11.42 17.64
N GLY A 131 19.03 11.96 18.57
CA GLY A 131 18.08 13.04 18.30
C GLY A 131 16.80 12.61 17.57
N LEU A 132 16.44 11.33 17.64
CA LEU A 132 15.25 10.75 17.01
C LEU A 132 14.33 10.05 18.03
N PRO A 133 13.86 10.74 19.10
CA PRO A 133 13.13 10.10 20.20
C PRO A 133 11.76 9.53 19.80
N SER A 134 11.21 9.98 18.66
CA SER A 134 9.88 9.61 18.16
C SER A 134 9.92 8.57 17.04
N LEU A 135 11.00 7.78 16.91
CA LEU A 135 11.05 6.70 15.93
C LEU A 135 9.99 5.65 16.24
N LEU A 136 9.09 5.44 15.28
CA LEU A 136 8.19 4.30 15.30
C LEU A 136 9.04 3.03 15.10
N PRO A 137 8.85 1.95 15.89
CA PRO A 137 9.54 0.70 15.67
C PRO A 137 9.11 0.04 14.35
N VAL A 138 10.01 0.00 13.37
CA VAL A 138 9.78 -0.59 12.05
C VAL A 138 10.69 -1.79 11.84
N SER A 139 10.11 -2.91 11.42
CA SER A 139 10.81 -4.07 10.88
C SER A 139 10.55 -4.15 9.37
N SER A 140 11.53 -4.63 8.60
CA SER A 140 11.38 -4.91 7.17
C SER A 140 11.80 -6.35 6.87
N ALA A 141 11.09 -7.02 5.97
CA ALA A 141 11.38 -8.39 5.55
C ALA A 141 11.06 -8.60 4.07
N VAL A 142 11.82 -9.48 3.42
CA VAL A 142 11.59 -9.95 2.04
C VAL A 142 11.59 -11.48 2.08
N PRO A 143 10.43 -12.13 1.92
CA PRO A 143 10.32 -13.59 2.07
C PRO A 143 10.88 -14.38 0.88
N GLY A 144 11.07 -13.73 -0.27
CA GLY A 144 11.38 -14.39 -1.54
C GLY A 144 10.16 -15.11 -2.12
N VAL A 145 10.41 -16.06 -3.04
CA VAL A 145 9.37 -16.88 -3.66
C VAL A 145 9.58 -18.37 -3.38
N LEU A 146 8.52 -19.17 -3.54
CA LEU A 146 8.52 -20.62 -3.29
C LEU A 146 9.72 -21.33 -3.94
N GLY A 147 10.05 -20.98 -5.19
CA GLY A 147 11.16 -21.59 -5.93
C GLY A 147 12.55 -21.31 -5.34
N GLN A 148 12.71 -20.27 -4.51
CA GLN A 148 13.97 -19.90 -3.88
C GLN A 148 14.08 -20.46 -2.46
N THR A 149 12.98 -20.46 -1.70
CA THR A 149 12.99 -20.75 -0.27
C THR A 149 12.39 -22.10 0.10
N GLY A 150 11.60 -22.70 -0.78
CA GLY A 150 10.78 -23.88 -0.48
C GLY A 150 9.58 -23.58 0.44
N ILE A 151 9.36 -22.31 0.79
CA ILE A 151 8.23 -21.85 1.62
C ILE A 151 7.33 -20.99 0.74
N GLU A 152 6.03 -21.29 0.75
CA GLU A 152 5.05 -20.48 0.03
C GLU A 152 4.85 -19.14 0.72
N SER A 153 5.02 -18.06 -0.04
CA SER A 153 4.67 -16.71 0.41
C SER A 153 3.15 -16.60 0.41
N ALA A 154 2.56 -16.41 1.59
CA ALA A 154 1.11 -16.33 1.82
C ALA A 154 0.47 -15.04 1.31
#